data_AF-A0A534H948-F1
#
_entry.id   AF-A0A534H948-F1
#
_cell.length_a   1.000
_cell.length_b   1.000
_cell.length_c   1.000
_cell.angle_alpha   90.00
_cell.angle_beta   90.00
_cell.angle_gamma   90.00
#
_symmetry.space_group_name_H-M   'P 1'
#
loop_
_entity.id
_entity.type
_entity.pdbx_description
1 polymer ?
#
loop_
_entity_poly.entity_id
_entity_poly.type
_entity_poly.pdbx_seq_one_letter_code
_entity_poly.pdbx_strand_id
1 'polypeptide(L)'
;MRRSRTLALLLLVLFGVAVLLHVLRSPTLQPAAPRTSATGTSVQRLPPPIRAAPASAPAVSPAEAARIDDSAARFNRRLRCTQARLLLGRTAPPEVLAALCDRKPLNALKILLPLAEAGDLHALKVLAFLAEGGSCNTRTPITAASREILVSLARTRGAAPETLRRLDDVLAEEQAGPTPDELEACRESLSELKKLHSGFPRQVSDTLGRPEQTLRGENELDVEIEFERKTLVHGDADGEEDLAIDLLKKGTPDSQAEAMALLRAAAATLPSARSRLADCLLRGCPTPASDLTEARQLLRDAAAAGDLSALLTLAGPTDPSHADSDPSLPPPERYAWAQFLQRLNAAGCFGAAQYSTWATSGEAPARQSSLLAMSPADASAAQTRAAALIAAQLDRTRQLLGCE
;
A
#
# COMPACT_ATOMS: atom_id res chain seq x y z
N MET A 1 -17.29 -36.63 -13.80
CA MET A 1 -16.44 -35.67 -14.54
C MET A 1 -17.02 -34.24 -14.66
N ARG A 2 -18.34 -34.00 -14.61
CA ARG A 2 -18.91 -32.61 -14.56
C ARG A 2 -18.97 -31.97 -13.17
N ARG A 3 -18.95 -32.77 -12.08
CA ARG A 3 -19.02 -32.29 -10.68
C ARG A 3 -17.69 -31.82 -10.07
N SER A 4 -16.53 -32.23 -10.59
CA SER A 4 -15.22 -31.78 -10.05
C SER A 4 -14.78 -30.41 -10.56
N ARG A 5 -15.22 -30.00 -11.76
CA ARG A 5 -14.97 -28.65 -12.30
C ARG A 5 -15.76 -27.57 -11.56
N THR A 6 -16.99 -27.88 -11.12
CA THR A 6 -17.78 -26.98 -10.28
C THR A 6 -17.24 -26.88 -8.86
N LEU A 7 -16.63 -27.95 -8.32
CA LEU A 7 -15.98 -27.91 -7.00
C LEU A 7 -14.68 -27.09 -7.02
N ALA A 8 -13.88 -27.19 -8.08
CA ALA A 8 -12.64 -26.42 -8.23
C ALA A 8 -12.91 -24.92 -8.44
N LEU A 9 -13.98 -24.56 -9.18
CA LEU A 9 -14.43 -23.18 -9.29
C LEU A 9 -15.01 -22.65 -7.97
N LEU A 10 -15.74 -23.47 -7.22
CA LEU A 10 -16.22 -23.09 -5.88
C LEU A 10 -15.06 -22.89 -4.91
N LEU A 11 -14.01 -23.71 -4.98
CA LEU A 11 -12.83 -23.58 -4.11
C LEU A 11 -11.97 -22.36 -4.47
N LEU A 12 -11.83 -22.00 -5.74
CA LEU A 12 -11.15 -20.77 -6.17
C LEU A 12 -11.92 -19.50 -5.81
N VAL A 13 -13.25 -19.52 -5.93
CA VAL A 13 -14.10 -18.41 -5.45
C VAL A 13 -14.08 -18.34 -3.93
N LEU A 14 -14.10 -19.47 -3.22
CA LEU A 14 -13.96 -19.51 -1.76
C LEU A 14 -12.56 -19.10 -1.30
N PHE A 15 -11.50 -19.34 -2.08
CA PHE A 15 -10.14 -18.90 -1.79
C PHE A 15 -9.99 -17.39 -2.05
N GLY A 16 -10.54 -16.87 -3.15
CA GLY A 16 -10.59 -15.43 -3.41
C GLY A 16 -11.45 -14.68 -2.37
N VAL A 17 -12.57 -15.26 -1.96
CA VAL A 17 -13.41 -14.73 -0.86
C VAL A 17 -12.75 -14.93 0.50
N ALA A 18 -11.98 -16.00 0.73
CA ALA A 18 -11.25 -16.21 1.98
C ALA A 18 -10.03 -15.31 2.10
N VAL A 19 -9.31 -15.00 1.02
CA VAL A 19 -8.23 -14.01 0.98
C VAL A 19 -8.82 -12.61 1.15
N LEU A 20 -9.91 -12.29 0.46
CA LEU A 20 -10.62 -11.01 0.63
C LEU A 20 -11.23 -10.87 2.04
N LEU A 21 -11.80 -11.95 2.61
CA LEU A 21 -12.30 -11.99 3.98
C LEU A 21 -11.16 -12.03 5.00
N HIS A 22 -9.98 -12.58 4.72
CA HIS A 22 -8.85 -12.57 5.65
C HIS A 22 -8.19 -11.20 5.69
N VAL A 23 -8.17 -10.49 4.56
CA VAL A 23 -7.83 -9.07 4.45
C VAL A 23 -8.89 -8.19 5.15
N LEU A 24 -10.16 -8.61 5.18
CA LEU A 24 -11.25 -7.89 5.89
C LEU A 24 -11.50 -8.40 7.33
N ARG A 25 -10.89 -9.51 7.76
CA ARG A 25 -11.26 -10.29 8.96
C ARG A 25 -10.06 -11.11 9.46
N SER A 26 -9.08 -10.43 10.03
CA SER A 26 -8.26 -10.97 11.12
C SER A 26 -8.58 -10.16 12.40
N PRO A 27 -8.54 -10.77 13.58
CA PRO A 27 -9.74 -10.98 14.39
C PRO A 27 -10.04 -9.87 15.42
N THR A 28 -11.30 -9.46 15.44
CA THR A 28 -12.00 -9.16 16.70
C THR A 28 -11.99 -10.42 17.58
N LEU A 29 -11.07 -10.47 18.54
CA LEU A 29 -11.23 -11.33 19.71
C LEU A 29 -12.50 -10.88 20.43
N GLN A 30 -13.47 -11.79 20.54
CA GLN A 30 -14.66 -11.60 21.36
C GLN A 30 -14.23 -11.20 22.78
N PRO A 31 -14.74 -10.11 23.36
CA PRO A 31 -14.61 -9.90 24.78
C PRO A 31 -15.47 -10.95 25.51
N ALA A 32 -14.82 -11.69 26.40
CA ALA A 32 -15.50 -12.42 27.45
C ALA A 32 -16.47 -11.49 28.20
N ALA A 33 -17.65 -11.99 28.53
CA ALA A 33 -18.69 -11.28 29.25
C ALA A 33 -18.13 -10.60 30.52
N PRO A 34 -18.34 -9.28 30.71
CA PRO A 34 -18.05 -8.66 31.99
C PRO A 34 -19.14 -9.07 32.99
N ARG A 35 -18.71 -9.78 34.01
CA ARG A 35 -19.46 -9.96 35.26
C ARG A 35 -19.85 -8.58 35.79
N THR A 36 -21.14 -8.45 36.06
CA THR A 36 -21.74 -7.41 36.89
C THR A 36 -20.97 -7.21 38.20
N SER A 37 -20.56 -5.97 38.48
CA SER A 37 -20.44 -5.40 39.83
C SER A 37 -20.58 -3.88 39.76
N ALA A 38 -21.54 -3.37 40.51
CA ALA A 38 -22.00 -1.99 40.57
C ALA A 38 -21.16 -1.09 41.50
N THR A 39 -21.61 0.17 41.61
CA THR A 39 -21.23 1.29 42.51
C THR A 39 -20.11 2.22 41.99
N GLY A 40 -20.23 3.56 41.96
CA GLY A 40 -21.32 4.47 42.31
C GLY A 40 -20.91 5.92 41.99
N THR A 41 -21.90 6.74 41.59
CA THR A 41 -22.04 8.21 41.77
C THR A 41 -20.80 9.09 42.00
N SER A 42 -20.61 10.12 41.16
CA SER A 42 -21.07 11.50 41.50
C SER A 42 -20.97 12.45 40.29
N VAL A 43 -21.89 13.41 40.28
CA VAL A 43 -22.09 14.46 39.28
C VAL A 43 -21.21 15.67 39.65
N GLN A 44 -20.42 16.18 38.71
CA GLN A 44 -19.92 17.55 38.78
C GLN A 44 -20.12 18.25 37.43
N ARG A 45 -20.99 19.26 37.43
CA ARG A 45 -21.24 20.18 36.30
C ARG A 45 -19.99 21.02 36.06
N LEU A 46 -19.51 21.05 34.82
CA LEU A 46 -18.53 22.01 34.31
C LEU A 46 -19.22 23.00 33.34
N PRO A 47 -18.74 24.26 33.25
CA PRO A 47 -19.39 25.38 32.56
C PRO A 47 -19.30 25.24 31.02
N PRO A 48 -20.13 25.98 30.25
CA PRO A 48 -20.15 25.85 28.80
C PRO A 48 -18.82 26.31 28.18
N PRO A 49 -18.26 25.58 27.19
CA PRO A 49 -17.04 26.00 26.53
C PRO A 49 -17.30 27.21 25.64
N ILE A 50 -16.45 28.22 25.82
CA ILE A 50 -16.29 29.38 24.95
C ILE A 50 -15.96 28.85 23.54
N ARG A 51 -16.77 29.23 22.54
CA ARG A 51 -16.48 28.96 21.12
C ARG A 51 -15.25 29.77 20.70
N ALA A 52 -14.06 29.17 20.78
CA ALA A 52 -12.91 29.66 20.04
C ALA A 52 -13.04 29.23 18.57
N ALA A 53 -12.81 30.16 17.64
CA ALA A 53 -12.80 29.91 16.22
C ALA A 53 -11.77 28.82 15.86
N PRO A 54 -12.04 27.94 14.88
CA PRO A 54 -11.09 26.91 14.48
C PRO A 54 -9.80 27.58 13.99
N ALA A 55 -8.68 27.27 14.64
CA ALA A 55 -7.35 27.63 14.18
C ALA A 55 -7.17 27.09 12.77
N SER A 56 -7.08 28.00 11.81
CA SER A 56 -6.83 27.67 10.41
C SER A 56 -5.45 27.01 10.32
N ALA A 57 -5.39 25.80 9.74
CA ALA A 57 -4.12 25.21 9.36
C ALA A 57 -3.32 26.21 8.51
N PRO A 58 -1.98 26.28 8.63
CA PRO A 58 -1.19 27.17 7.81
C PRO A 58 -1.46 26.84 6.35
N ALA A 59 -2.06 27.80 5.64
CA ALA A 59 -2.35 27.70 4.23
C ALA A 59 -1.05 27.38 3.48
N VAL A 60 -1.13 26.41 2.56
CA VAL A 60 -0.12 26.23 1.53
C VAL A 60 0.13 27.59 0.88
N SER A 61 1.38 28.02 0.79
CA SER A 61 1.70 29.30 0.15
C SER A 61 1.11 29.30 -1.26
N PRO A 62 0.44 30.38 -1.71
CA PRO A 62 -0.06 30.49 -3.08
C PRO A 62 1.03 30.26 -4.14
N ALA A 63 2.31 30.51 -3.79
CA ALA A 63 3.46 30.26 -4.65
C ALA A 63 3.84 28.76 -4.76
N GLU A 64 3.45 27.93 -3.79
CA GLU A 64 3.63 26.48 -3.80
C GLU A 64 2.51 25.79 -4.60
N ALA A 65 1.31 26.39 -4.62
CA ALA A 65 0.19 25.98 -5.48
C ALA A 65 0.38 26.38 -6.96
N ALA A 66 1.26 27.34 -7.27
CA ALA A 66 1.41 27.91 -8.61
C ALA A 66 2.46 27.22 -9.51
N ARG A 67 3.19 26.20 -9.03
CA ARG A 67 4.30 25.57 -9.79
C ARG A 67 3.93 24.33 -10.60
N ILE A 68 2.67 23.90 -10.58
CA ILE A 68 2.21 22.78 -11.38
C ILE A 68 1.07 23.30 -12.24
N ASP A 69 1.23 23.19 -13.55
CA ASP A 69 0.16 23.43 -14.49
C ASP A 69 -0.83 22.26 -14.35
N ASP A 70 -1.94 22.51 -13.63
CA ASP A 70 -2.65 21.54 -12.76
C ASP A 70 -4.06 21.19 -13.28
N SER A 71 -4.20 20.95 -14.58
CA SER A 71 -5.48 20.46 -15.13
C SER A 71 -5.85 19.10 -14.50
N ALA A 72 -7.14 18.85 -14.23
CA ALA A 72 -7.65 17.57 -13.71
C ALA A 72 -7.07 16.34 -14.44
N ALA A 73 -6.96 16.40 -15.77
CA ALA A 73 -6.40 15.33 -16.59
C ALA A 73 -4.93 14.99 -16.26
N ARG A 74 -4.09 16.00 -15.97
CA ARG A 74 -2.68 15.80 -15.58
C ARG A 74 -2.57 15.24 -14.17
N PHE A 75 -3.37 15.75 -13.24
CA PHE A 75 -3.41 15.22 -11.88
C PHE A 75 -3.82 13.74 -11.86
N ASN A 76 -4.90 13.39 -12.57
CA ASN A 76 -5.34 11.99 -12.65
C ASN A 76 -4.32 11.10 -13.37
N ARG A 77 -3.66 11.61 -14.42
CA ARG A 77 -2.54 10.91 -15.06
C ARG A 77 -1.40 10.65 -14.08
N ARG A 78 -1.01 11.64 -13.26
CA ARG A 78 0.01 11.47 -12.22
C ARG A 78 -0.40 10.38 -11.24
N LEU A 79 -1.65 10.39 -10.76
CA LEU A 79 -2.16 9.35 -9.87
C LEU A 79 -2.02 7.96 -10.51
N ARG A 80 -2.47 7.77 -11.76
CA ARG A 80 -2.28 6.49 -12.46
C ARG A 80 -0.81 6.08 -12.55
N CYS A 81 0.07 7.01 -12.91
CA CYS A 81 1.51 6.75 -12.97
C CYS A 81 2.08 6.30 -11.64
N THR A 82 1.79 7.03 -10.57
CA THR A 82 2.29 6.69 -9.23
C THR A 82 1.71 5.38 -8.73
N GLN A 83 0.46 5.05 -9.07
CA GLN A 83 -0.14 3.75 -8.76
C GLN A 83 0.55 2.62 -9.52
N ALA A 84 0.78 2.79 -10.82
CA ALA A 84 1.49 1.82 -11.64
C ALA A 84 2.93 1.63 -11.14
N ARG A 85 3.64 2.71 -10.77
CA ARG A 85 4.99 2.61 -10.18
C ARG A 85 4.99 1.96 -8.82
N LEU A 86 4.01 2.27 -7.96
CA LEU A 86 3.91 1.65 -6.63
C LEU A 86 3.69 0.14 -6.74
N LEU A 87 2.83 -0.29 -7.67
CA LEU A 87 2.43 -1.69 -7.78
C LEU A 87 3.35 -2.52 -8.70
N LEU A 88 3.89 -1.89 -9.74
CA LEU A 88 4.60 -2.55 -10.83
C LEU A 88 5.96 -1.92 -11.13
N GLY A 89 6.36 -0.83 -10.47
CA GLY A 89 7.57 -0.08 -10.82
C GLY A 89 8.86 -0.90 -10.75
N ARG A 90 8.81 -2.02 -10.03
CA ARG A 90 9.91 -2.96 -9.81
C ARG A 90 9.93 -4.11 -10.82
N THR A 91 8.77 -4.47 -11.37
CA THR A 91 8.60 -5.62 -12.28
C THR A 91 8.33 -5.22 -13.73
N ALA A 92 7.69 -4.08 -13.96
CA ALA A 92 7.32 -3.62 -15.28
C ALA A 92 8.45 -2.79 -15.92
N PRO A 93 8.76 -3.04 -17.21
CA PRO A 93 9.64 -2.16 -17.99
C PRO A 93 9.17 -0.68 -17.97
N PRO A 94 10.08 0.31 -18.07
CA PRO A 94 9.72 1.73 -18.10
C PRO A 94 8.67 2.09 -19.15
N GLU A 95 8.73 1.45 -20.32
CA GLU A 95 7.79 1.65 -21.43
C GLU A 95 6.40 1.10 -21.11
N VAL A 96 6.34 -0.03 -20.39
CA VAL A 96 5.10 -0.61 -19.87
C VAL A 96 4.47 0.34 -18.87
N LEU A 97 5.23 0.85 -17.90
CA LEU A 97 4.75 1.83 -16.92
C LEU A 97 4.22 3.11 -17.60
N ALA A 98 4.94 3.61 -18.62
CA ALA A 98 4.52 4.77 -19.39
C ALA A 98 3.22 4.52 -20.18
N ALA A 99 3.04 3.32 -20.73
CA ALA A 99 1.79 2.94 -21.39
C ALA A 99 0.61 2.89 -20.39
N LEU A 100 0.82 2.35 -19.19
CA LEU A 100 -0.20 2.28 -18.14
C LEU A 100 -0.59 3.67 -17.60
N CYS A 101 0.40 4.56 -17.40
CA CYS A 101 0.18 5.97 -17.11
C CYS A 101 -0.83 6.64 -18.06
N ASP A 102 -0.67 6.36 -19.35
CA ASP A 102 -1.42 6.96 -20.45
C ASP A 102 -2.75 6.25 -20.74
N ARG A 103 -3.16 5.26 -19.91
CA ARG A 103 -4.31 4.38 -20.15
C ARG A 103 -4.26 3.69 -21.51
N LYS A 104 -3.09 3.15 -21.86
CA LYS A 104 -2.86 2.37 -23.09
C LYS A 104 -2.38 0.95 -22.78
N PRO A 105 -3.10 0.16 -21.95
CA PRO A 105 -2.66 -1.18 -21.58
C PRO A 105 -2.52 -2.15 -22.76
N LEU A 106 -3.17 -1.95 -23.92
CA LEU A 106 -2.86 -2.76 -25.11
C LEU A 106 -1.44 -2.54 -25.63
N ASN A 107 -0.89 -1.32 -25.48
CA ASN A 107 0.51 -1.07 -25.83
C ASN A 107 1.47 -1.72 -24.81
N ALA A 108 1.10 -1.76 -23.54
CA ALA A 108 1.84 -2.50 -22.53
C ALA A 108 1.89 -4.00 -22.87
N LEU A 109 0.78 -4.58 -23.33
CA LEU A 109 0.72 -6.00 -23.71
C LEU A 109 1.63 -6.39 -24.86
N LYS A 110 1.75 -5.53 -25.88
CA LYS A 110 2.67 -5.78 -27.00
C LYS A 110 4.12 -6.00 -26.55
N ILE A 111 4.49 -5.41 -25.40
CA ILE A 111 5.82 -5.56 -24.79
C ILE A 111 5.85 -6.79 -23.88
N LEU A 112 4.81 -6.99 -23.06
CA LEU A 112 4.77 -8.04 -22.03
C LEU A 112 4.59 -9.45 -22.61
N LEU A 113 3.79 -9.63 -23.66
CA LEU A 113 3.44 -10.95 -24.17
C LEU A 113 4.66 -11.76 -24.63
N PRO A 114 5.58 -11.23 -25.47
CA PRO A 114 6.76 -11.98 -25.88
C PRO A 114 7.67 -12.36 -24.70
N LEU A 115 7.77 -11.49 -23.68
CA LEU A 115 8.56 -11.76 -22.47
C LEU A 115 7.93 -12.89 -21.65
N ALA A 116 6.62 -12.84 -21.43
CA ALA A 116 5.90 -13.88 -20.71
C ALA A 116 5.93 -15.23 -21.44
N GLU A 117 5.83 -15.24 -22.77
CA GLU A 117 6.00 -16.43 -23.60
C GLU A 117 7.41 -17.03 -23.49
N ALA A 118 8.43 -16.19 -23.31
CA ALA A 118 9.80 -16.61 -23.03
C ALA A 118 10.02 -17.10 -21.58
N GLY A 119 8.99 -17.07 -20.73
CA GLY A 119 9.05 -17.51 -19.33
C GLY A 119 9.53 -16.44 -18.35
N ASP A 120 9.51 -15.16 -18.72
CA ASP A 120 9.85 -14.06 -17.82
C ASP A 120 8.79 -13.94 -16.71
N LEU A 121 9.21 -14.19 -15.46
CA LEU A 121 8.33 -14.17 -14.29
C LEU A 121 7.81 -12.76 -13.97
N HIS A 122 8.58 -11.70 -14.25
CA HIS A 122 8.13 -10.33 -14.04
C HIS A 122 7.04 -9.95 -15.03
N ALA A 123 7.19 -10.32 -16.31
CA ALA A 123 6.15 -10.13 -17.32
C ALA A 123 4.87 -10.89 -16.94
N LEU A 124 4.99 -12.12 -16.44
CA LEU A 124 3.85 -12.90 -15.93
C LEU A 124 3.16 -12.20 -14.74
N LYS A 125 3.92 -11.67 -13.78
CA LYS A 125 3.37 -10.88 -12.65
C LYS A 125 2.60 -9.66 -13.14
N VAL A 126 3.13 -8.92 -14.13
CA VAL A 126 2.44 -7.74 -14.71
C VAL A 126 1.19 -8.15 -15.49
N LEU A 127 1.23 -9.23 -16.27
CA LEU A 127 0.03 -9.76 -16.94
C LEU A 127 -1.05 -10.15 -15.94
N ALA A 128 -0.68 -10.81 -14.83
CA ALA A 128 -1.61 -11.17 -13.76
C ALA A 128 -2.28 -9.94 -13.14
N PHE A 129 -1.53 -8.84 -12.99
CA PHE A 129 -2.07 -7.55 -12.58
C PHE A 129 -3.09 -7.00 -13.59
N LEU A 130 -2.75 -6.99 -14.89
CA LEU A 130 -3.65 -6.50 -15.96
C LEU A 130 -4.90 -7.35 -16.12
N ALA A 131 -4.83 -8.64 -15.80
CA ALA A 131 -5.97 -9.54 -15.80
C ALA A 131 -6.91 -9.37 -14.59
N GLU A 132 -6.66 -8.39 -13.71
CA GLU A 132 -7.42 -8.11 -12.46
C GLU A 132 -7.76 -9.38 -11.65
N GLY A 133 -6.79 -10.29 -11.47
CA GLY A 133 -7.01 -11.52 -10.69
C GLY A 133 -8.06 -12.47 -11.28
N GLY A 134 -8.35 -12.36 -12.58
CA GLY A 134 -9.23 -13.29 -13.30
C GLY A 134 -10.60 -12.74 -13.70
N SER A 135 -10.86 -11.44 -13.50
CA SER A 135 -12.18 -10.87 -13.75
C SER A 135 -12.18 -9.48 -14.38
N CYS A 136 -12.24 -9.46 -15.70
CA CYS A 136 -12.22 -8.22 -16.50
C CYS A 136 -13.50 -7.38 -16.47
N ASN A 137 -14.57 -7.87 -15.86
CA ASN A 137 -15.87 -7.20 -15.85
C ASN A 137 -16.38 -6.88 -14.43
N THR A 138 -15.61 -7.17 -13.37
CA THR A 138 -16.08 -6.99 -11.98
C THR A 138 -15.82 -5.63 -11.39
N ARG A 139 -15.02 -4.78 -12.05
CA ARG A 139 -14.83 -3.41 -11.60
C ARG A 139 -16.09 -2.62 -11.89
N THR A 140 -17.03 -2.72 -10.94
CA THR A 140 -18.28 -1.96 -10.97
C THR A 140 -17.88 -0.51 -10.78
N PRO A 141 -18.13 0.37 -11.77
CA PRO A 141 -17.84 1.79 -11.61
C PRO A 141 -18.58 2.32 -10.39
N ILE A 142 -17.98 3.29 -9.69
CA ILE A 142 -18.67 3.90 -8.58
C ILE A 142 -19.93 4.62 -9.09
N THR A 143 -20.99 4.59 -8.30
CA THR A 143 -22.24 5.28 -8.69
C THR A 143 -22.14 6.79 -8.44
N ALA A 144 -22.99 7.58 -9.09
CA ALA A 144 -23.12 9.01 -8.80
C ALA A 144 -23.41 9.26 -7.31
N ALA A 145 -24.28 8.44 -6.70
CA ALA A 145 -24.58 8.52 -5.27
C ALA A 145 -23.35 8.22 -4.40
N SER A 146 -22.55 7.22 -4.75
CA SER A 146 -21.30 6.90 -4.04
C SER A 146 -20.30 8.05 -4.12
N ARG A 147 -20.16 8.67 -5.30
CA ARG A 147 -19.32 9.87 -5.49
C ARG A 147 -19.76 11.02 -4.60
N GLU A 148 -21.06 11.34 -4.59
CA GLU A 148 -21.61 12.39 -3.72
C GLU A 148 -21.36 12.10 -2.23
N ILE A 149 -21.54 10.86 -1.80
CA ILE A 149 -21.27 10.43 -0.41
C ILE A 149 -19.80 10.65 -0.06
N LEU A 150 -18.86 10.24 -0.92
CA LEU A 150 -17.42 10.35 -0.65
C LEU A 150 -16.97 11.82 -0.62
N VAL A 151 -17.43 12.66 -1.54
CA VAL A 151 -17.12 14.10 -1.55
C VAL A 151 -17.72 14.79 -0.31
N SER A 152 -18.95 14.43 0.07
CA SER A 152 -19.60 14.93 1.29
C SER A 152 -18.84 14.49 2.55
N LEU A 153 -18.38 13.24 2.59
CA LEU A 153 -17.58 12.71 3.69
C LEU A 153 -16.26 13.46 3.83
N ALA A 154 -15.53 13.67 2.73
CA ALA A 154 -14.30 14.47 2.73
C ALA A 154 -14.56 15.90 3.23
N ARG A 155 -15.66 16.54 2.78
CA ARG A 155 -16.04 17.89 3.20
C ARG A 155 -16.35 17.97 4.68
N THR A 156 -17.19 17.07 5.20
CA THR A 156 -17.54 17.03 6.63
C THR A 156 -16.34 16.74 7.52
N ARG A 157 -15.32 16.07 6.97
CA ARG A 157 -14.05 15.79 7.64
C ARG A 157 -12.99 16.89 7.45
N GLY A 158 -13.33 18.01 6.81
CA GLY A 158 -12.48 19.20 6.75
C GLY A 158 -11.42 19.19 5.65
N ALA A 159 -11.60 18.38 4.60
CA ALA A 159 -10.73 18.45 3.42
C ALA A 159 -10.74 19.86 2.81
N ALA A 160 -9.56 20.32 2.36
CA ALA A 160 -9.42 21.64 1.75
C ALA A 160 -10.21 21.74 0.41
N PRO A 161 -10.64 22.94 -0.02
CA PRO A 161 -11.41 23.10 -1.25
C PRO A 161 -10.73 22.49 -2.49
N GLU A 162 -9.41 22.62 -2.60
CA GLU A 162 -8.64 22.01 -3.69
C GLU A 162 -8.66 20.48 -3.65
N THR A 163 -8.51 19.88 -2.45
CA THR A 163 -8.63 18.42 -2.25
C THR A 163 -10.03 17.93 -2.64
N LEU A 164 -11.07 18.67 -2.28
CA LEU A 164 -12.45 18.31 -2.66
C LEU A 164 -12.65 18.32 -4.18
N ARG A 165 -12.14 19.35 -4.87
CA ARG A 165 -12.19 19.44 -6.33
C ARG A 165 -11.45 18.28 -6.98
N ARG A 166 -10.19 18.02 -6.58
CA ARG A 166 -9.38 16.93 -7.13
C ARG A 166 -9.99 15.55 -6.82
N LEU A 167 -10.53 15.35 -5.61
CA LEU A 167 -11.25 14.12 -5.27
C LEU A 167 -12.46 13.92 -6.19
N ASP A 168 -13.25 14.98 -6.42
CA ASP A 168 -14.40 14.91 -7.31
C ASP A 168 -13.98 14.56 -8.76
N ASP A 169 -12.89 15.14 -9.26
CA ASP A 169 -12.31 14.83 -10.58
C ASP A 169 -11.82 13.37 -10.69
N VAL A 170 -11.19 12.84 -9.63
CA VAL A 170 -10.76 11.43 -9.57
C VAL A 170 -11.96 10.50 -9.57
N LEU A 171 -12.95 10.78 -8.72
CA LEU A 171 -14.17 9.98 -8.63
C LEU A 171 -15.01 10.07 -9.92
N ALA A 172 -14.96 11.19 -10.64
CA ALA A 172 -15.59 11.31 -11.97
C ALA A 172 -14.97 10.33 -12.97
N GLU A 173 -13.65 10.16 -12.95
CA GLU A 173 -12.96 9.21 -13.83
C GLU A 173 -13.26 7.76 -13.44
N GLU A 174 -13.27 7.43 -12.14
CA GLU A 174 -13.65 6.10 -11.64
C GLU A 174 -15.13 5.77 -11.95
N GLN A 175 -16.01 6.78 -11.92
CA GLN A 175 -17.42 6.65 -12.30
C GLN A 175 -17.59 6.37 -13.80
N ALA A 176 -16.73 6.93 -14.65
CA ALA A 176 -16.74 6.63 -16.08
C ALA A 176 -16.34 5.17 -16.36
N GLY A 177 -15.57 4.56 -15.46
CA GLY A 177 -15.18 3.16 -15.52
C GLY A 177 -14.03 2.86 -16.48
N PRO A 178 -13.75 1.58 -16.72
CA PRO A 178 -12.69 1.15 -17.62
C PRO A 178 -13.02 1.50 -19.08
N THR A 179 -12.00 1.91 -19.81
CA THR A 179 -12.05 2.14 -21.25
C THR A 179 -12.17 0.83 -22.02
N PRO A 180 -12.60 0.85 -23.30
CA PRO A 180 -12.56 -0.32 -24.15
C PRO A 180 -11.16 -0.95 -24.25
N ASP A 181 -10.09 -0.13 -24.30
CA ASP A 181 -8.69 -0.58 -24.35
C ASP A 181 -8.31 -1.37 -23.08
N GLU A 182 -8.69 -0.88 -21.89
CA GLU A 182 -8.47 -1.56 -20.62
C GLU A 182 -9.23 -2.89 -20.52
N LEU A 183 -10.48 -2.91 -20.97
CA LEU A 183 -11.28 -4.14 -20.98
C LEU A 183 -10.71 -5.19 -21.95
N GLU A 184 -10.25 -4.77 -23.12
CA GLU A 184 -9.63 -5.65 -24.11
C GLU A 184 -8.29 -6.18 -23.59
N ALA A 185 -7.44 -5.30 -23.06
CA ALA A 185 -6.16 -5.69 -22.48
C ALA A 185 -6.34 -6.69 -21.34
N CYS A 186 -7.32 -6.49 -20.45
CA CYS A 186 -7.59 -7.48 -19.41
C CYS A 186 -7.98 -8.84 -20.01
N ARG A 187 -8.87 -8.87 -21.02
CA ARG A 187 -9.31 -10.14 -21.65
C ARG A 187 -8.16 -10.87 -22.33
N GLU A 188 -7.30 -10.15 -23.04
CA GLU A 188 -6.09 -10.71 -23.66
C GLU A 188 -5.14 -11.24 -22.59
N SER A 189 -4.83 -10.46 -21.57
CA SER A 189 -3.99 -10.88 -20.44
C SER A 189 -4.50 -12.18 -19.81
N LEU A 190 -5.82 -12.24 -19.54
CA LEU A 190 -6.46 -13.41 -18.96
C LEU A 190 -6.42 -14.65 -19.88
N SER A 191 -6.58 -14.44 -21.20
CA SER A 191 -6.46 -15.49 -22.20
C SER A 191 -5.05 -16.06 -22.21
N GLU A 192 -4.03 -15.19 -22.27
CA GLU A 192 -2.63 -15.62 -22.33
C GLU A 192 -2.18 -16.27 -21.03
N LEU A 193 -2.55 -15.72 -19.88
CA LEU A 193 -2.29 -16.37 -18.59
C LEU A 193 -2.91 -17.76 -18.53
N LYS A 194 -4.12 -17.99 -19.05
CA LYS A 194 -4.71 -19.34 -19.06
C LYS A 194 -3.91 -20.33 -19.91
N LYS A 195 -3.32 -19.87 -21.01
CA LYS A 195 -2.44 -20.71 -21.84
C LYS A 195 -1.14 -21.01 -21.11
N LEU A 196 -0.49 -19.98 -20.57
CA LEU A 196 0.80 -20.08 -19.86
C LEU A 196 0.68 -20.85 -18.54
N HIS A 197 -0.42 -20.68 -17.81
CA HIS A 197 -0.70 -21.37 -16.55
C HIS A 197 -0.86 -22.88 -16.72
N SER A 198 -1.15 -23.38 -17.92
CA SER A 198 -1.09 -24.82 -18.18
C SER A 198 0.33 -25.38 -18.13
N GLY A 199 1.35 -24.54 -18.35
CA GLY A 199 2.76 -24.89 -18.25
C GLY A 199 3.38 -24.61 -16.88
N PHE A 200 2.76 -23.78 -16.04
CA PHE A 200 3.34 -23.40 -14.74
C PHE A 200 3.47 -24.58 -13.76
N PRO A 201 2.45 -25.45 -13.55
CA PRO A 201 2.61 -26.67 -12.75
C PRO A 201 3.74 -27.56 -13.26
N ARG A 202 3.91 -27.64 -14.58
CA ARG A 202 5.02 -28.38 -15.20
C ARG A 202 6.36 -27.73 -14.92
N GLN A 203 6.47 -26.40 -15.01
CA GLN A 203 7.68 -25.67 -14.65
C GLN A 203 8.07 -25.89 -13.19
N VAL A 204 7.11 -25.79 -12.25
CA VAL A 204 7.35 -26.08 -10.84
C VAL A 204 7.78 -27.55 -10.66
N SER A 205 7.08 -28.49 -11.31
CA SER A 205 7.43 -29.92 -11.33
C SER A 205 8.86 -30.16 -11.84
N ASP A 206 9.24 -29.53 -12.95
CA ASP A 206 10.55 -29.67 -13.58
C ASP A 206 11.66 -29.05 -12.72
N THR A 207 11.45 -27.86 -12.16
CA THR A 207 12.39 -27.17 -11.24
C THR A 207 12.57 -27.94 -9.93
N LEU A 208 11.48 -28.48 -9.38
CA LEU A 208 11.50 -29.23 -8.12
C LEU A 208 11.89 -30.70 -8.31
N GLY A 209 11.90 -31.20 -9.55
CA GLY A 209 12.24 -32.59 -9.88
C GLY A 209 11.21 -33.61 -9.39
N ARG A 210 9.95 -33.20 -9.20
CA ARG A 210 8.88 -34.03 -8.62
C ARG A 210 7.58 -33.89 -9.42
N PRO A 211 6.82 -34.97 -9.65
CA PRO A 211 5.57 -34.90 -10.42
C PRO A 211 4.54 -33.94 -9.80
N GLU A 212 3.76 -33.25 -10.64
CA GLU A 212 2.69 -32.36 -10.20
C GLU A 212 1.72 -33.00 -9.19
N GLN A 213 1.39 -34.28 -9.34
CA GLN A 213 0.49 -34.98 -8.43
C GLN A 213 1.06 -35.08 -7.02
N THR A 214 2.37 -35.21 -6.89
CA THR A 214 3.07 -35.23 -5.60
C THR A 214 3.01 -33.84 -4.97
N LEU A 215 3.39 -32.80 -5.72
CA LEU A 215 3.40 -31.42 -5.25
C LEU A 215 2.02 -30.94 -4.76
N ARG A 216 0.93 -31.35 -5.42
CA ARG A 216 -0.44 -31.03 -4.97
C ARG A 216 -0.83 -31.62 -3.62
N GLY A 217 -0.11 -32.64 -3.14
CA GLY A 217 -0.31 -33.24 -1.83
C GLY A 217 0.54 -32.61 -0.72
N GLU A 218 1.46 -31.71 -1.08
CA GLU A 218 2.37 -31.05 -0.15
C GLU A 218 1.78 -29.72 0.35
N ASN A 219 2.40 -29.15 1.38
CA ASN A 219 2.04 -27.82 1.86
C ASN A 219 2.44 -26.78 0.80
N GLU A 220 1.48 -25.96 0.36
CA GLU A 220 1.67 -24.97 -0.71
C GLU A 220 2.80 -23.99 -0.41
N LEU A 221 2.87 -23.46 0.82
CA LEU A 221 3.91 -22.52 1.23
C LEU A 221 5.31 -23.16 1.22
N ASP A 222 5.41 -24.43 1.60
CA ASP A 222 6.69 -25.15 1.53
C ASP A 222 7.17 -25.38 0.09
N VAL A 223 6.23 -25.70 -0.81
CA VAL A 223 6.50 -25.85 -2.25
C VAL A 223 6.92 -24.52 -2.85
N GLU A 224 6.25 -23.43 -2.50
CA GLU A 224 6.54 -22.07 -2.95
C GLU A 224 7.93 -21.63 -2.50
N ILE A 225 8.25 -21.74 -1.20
CA ILE A 225 9.58 -21.42 -0.66
C ILE A 225 10.68 -22.25 -1.34
N GLU A 226 10.46 -23.54 -1.58
CA GLU A 226 11.46 -24.38 -2.27
C GLU A 226 11.66 -23.95 -3.72
N PHE A 227 10.57 -23.65 -4.42
CA PHE A 227 10.62 -23.17 -5.80
C PHE A 227 11.38 -21.84 -5.87
N GLU A 228 10.99 -20.87 -5.05
CA GLU A 228 11.62 -19.56 -4.98
C GLU A 228 13.11 -19.66 -4.66
N ARG A 229 13.52 -20.48 -3.68
CA ARG A 229 14.94 -20.71 -3.38
C ARG A 229 15.73 -21.22 -4.59
N LYS A 230 15.14 -22.10 -5.41
CA LYS A 230 15.81 -22.64 -6.60
C LYS A 230 15.85 -21.67 -7.76
N THR A 231 14.88 -20.75 -7.84
CA THR A 231 14.80 -19.75 -8.91
C THR A 231 15.40 -18.40 -8.52
N LEU A 232 15.74 -18.20 -7.24
CA LEU A 232 16.28 -16.95 -6.73
C LEU A 232 17.61 -16.61 -7.40
N VAL A 233 17.69 -15.42 -7.96
CA VAL A 233 18.93 -14.84 -8.46
C VAL A 233 19.55 -14.03 -7.33
N HIS A 234 20.74 -14.41 -6.85
CA HIS A 234 21.40 -13.64 -5.79
C HIS A 234 21.67 -12.19 -6.20
N GLY A 235 21.33 -11.24 -5.32
CA GLY A 235 21.39 -9.81 -5.62
C GLY A 235 20.12 -9.25 -6.27
N ASP A 236 19.14 -10.11 -6.60
CA ASP A 236 17.77 -9.67 -6.88
C ASP A 236 17.05 -9.35 -5.57
N ALA A 237 17.14 -8.08 -5.16
CA ALA A 237 16.59 -7.62 -3.89
C ALA A 237 15.06 -7.82 -3.80
N ASP A 238 14.34 -7.84 -4.92
CA ASP A 238 12.90 -8.09 -4.95
C ASP A 238 12.60 -9.58 -4.71
N GLY A 239 13.31 -10.47 -5.40
CA GLY A 239 13.23 -11.91 -5.13
C GLY A 239 13.65 -12.26 -3.70
N GLU A 240 14.66 -11.59 -3.16
CA GLU A 240 15.10 -11.74 -1.77
C GLU A 240 14.04 -11.26 -0.77
N GLU A 241 13.36 -10.13 -1.04
CA GLU A 241 12.24 -9.64 -0.21
C GLU A 241 11.03 -10.59 -0.28
N ASP A 242 10.62 -11.02 -1.48
CA ASP A 242 9.48 -11.92 -1.70
C ASP A 242 9.68 -13.24 -0.93
N LEU A 243 10.84 -13.90 -1.11
CA LEU A 243 11.17 -15.13 -0.38
C LEU A 243 11.24 -14.90 1.14
N ALA A 244 11.77 -13.77 1.59
CA ALA A 244 11.81 -13.47 3.01
C ALA A 244 10.40 -13.34 3.61
N ILE A 245 9.44 -12.77 2.89
CA ILE A 245 8.05 -12.68 3.35
C ILE A 245 7.46 -14.07 3.56
N ASP A 246 7.67 -15.00 2.62
CA ASP A 246 7.12 -16.35 2.72
C ASP A 246 7.79 -17.18 3.81
N LEU A 247 9.10 -17.00 4.01
CA LEU A 247 9.81 -17.56 5.15
C LEU A 247 9.31 -17.00 6.50
N LEU A 248 9.00 -15.70 6.59
CA LEU A 248 8.39 -15.13 7.80
C LEU A 248 6.99 -15.71 8.06
N LYS A 249 6.19 -15.96 7.01
CA LYS A 249 4.88 -16.63 7.15
C LYS A 249 5.02 -18.06 7.66
N LYS A 250 6.06 -18.79 7.19
CA LYS A 250 6.35 -20.16 7.65
C LYS A 250 6.70 -20.19 9.14
N GLY A 251 7.44 -19.21 9.62
CA GLY A 251 7.53 -18.89 11.04
C GLY A 251 8.31 -19.89 11.90
N THR A 252 9.05 -20.83 11.31
CA THR A 252 10.00 -21.67 12.05
C THR A 252 11.28 -20.86 12.36
N PRO A 253 12.01 -21.16 13.44
CA PRO A 253 13.25 -20.45 13.76
C PRO A 253 14.25 -20.38 12.60
N ASP A 254 14.46 -21.50 11.89
CA ASP A 254 15.36 -21.55 10.74
C ASP A 254 14.86 -20.67 9.58
N SER A 255 13.56 -20.73 9.28
CA SER A 255 12.98 -19.88 8.22
C SER A 255 13.07 -18.40 8.56
N GLN A 256 12.88 -18.03 9.82
CA GLN A 256 12.98 -16.64 10.27
C GLN A 256 14.42 -16.14 10.22
N ALA A 257 15.39 -16.95 10.63
CA ALA A 257 16.81 -16.59 10.52
C ALA A 257 17.21 -16.33 9.06
N GLU A 258 16.76 -17.18 8.13
CA GLU A 258 16.98 -17.00 6.69
C GLU A 258 16.26 -15.76 6.15
N ALA A 259 15.00 -15.54 6.52
CA ALA A 259 14.24 -14.36 6.12
C ALA A 259 14.94 -13.07 6.54
N MET A 260 15.49 -13.01 7.75
CA MET A 260 16.22 -11.83 8.23
C MET A 260 17.53 -11.60 7.48
N ALA A 261 18.22 -12.66 7.06
CA ALA A 261 19.42 -12.54 6.24
C ALA A 261 19.08 -11.96 4.86
N LEU A 262 18.03 -12.47 4.23
CA LEU A 262 17.51 -11.99 2.95
C LEU A 262 17.01 -10.54 3.04
N LEU A 263 16.23 -10.19 4.07
CA LEU A 263 15.78 -8.81 4.28
C LEU A 263 16.94 -7.84 4.47
N ARG A 264 18.01 -8.23 5.17
CA ARG A 264 19.21 -7.39 5.30
C ARG A 264 19.93 -7.18 3.97
N ALA A 265 20.03 -8.23 3.15
CA ALA A 265 20.61 -8.12 1.82
C ALA A 265 19.77 -7.19 0.93
N ALA A 266 18.45 -7.42 0.86
CA ALA A 266 17.52 -6.61 0.09
C ALA A 266 17.47 -5.15 0.59
N ALA A 267 17.50 -4.91 1.91
CA ALA A 267 17.47 -3.58 2.50
C ALA A 267 18.66 -2.68 2.12
N ALA A 268 19.75 -3.26 1.58
CA ALA A 268 20.86 -2.47 1.05
C ALA A 268 20.42 -1.55 -0.10
N THR A 269 19.47 -2.00 -0.93
CA THR A 269 19.03 -1.28 -2.14
C THR A 269 17.53 -0.94 -2.08
N LEU A 270 16.71 -1.80 -1.47
CA LEU A 270 15.27 -1.75 -1.58
C LEU A 270 14.59 -1.05 -0.37
N PRO A 271 13.86 0.06 -0.58
CA PRO A 271 13.14 0.76 0.50
C PRO A 271 12.10 -0.09 1.22
N SER A 272 11.35 -0.94 0.51
CA SER A 272 10.32 -1.80 1.13
C SER A 272 10.96 -2.86 2.05
N ALA A 273 12.09 -3.44 1.66
CA ALA A 273 12.84 -4.35 2.53
C ALA A 273 13.37 -3.64 3.78
N ARG A 274 13.80 -2.37 3.69
CA ARG A 274 14.14 -1.56 4.88
C ARG A 274 12.95 -1.41 5.82
N SER A 275 11.76 -1.11 5.29
CA SER A 275 10.54 -1.01 6.08
C SER A 275 10.18 -2.32 6.75
N ARG A 276 10.24 -3.44 6.04
CA ARG A 276 9.96 -4.77 6.61
C ARG A 276 10.98 -5.20 7.65
N LEU A 277 12.27 -4.96 7.39
CA LEU A 277 13.33 -5.22 8.36
C LEU A 277 13.12 -4.40 9.63
N ALA A 278 12.83 -3.10 9.48
CA ALA A 278 12.51 -2.24 10.61
C ALA A 278 11.29 -2.74 11.38
N ASP A 279 10.28 -3.21 10.66
CA ASP A 279 9.08 -3.74 11.25
C ASP A 279 9.34 -4.97 12.13
N CYS A 280 10.14 -5.90 11.60
CA CYS A 280 10.66 -7.05 12.34
C CYS A 280 11.41 -6.62 13.61
N LEU A 281 12.27 -5.61 13.50
CA LEU A 281 13.07 -5.10 14.62
C LEU A 281 12.24 -4.31 15.64
N LEU A 282 11.13 -3.66 15.25
CA LEU A 282 10.20 -2.99 16.16
C LEU A 282 9.30 -3.98 16.90
N ARG A 283 8.78 -4.99 16.18
CA ARG A 283 7.66 -5.82 16.65
C ARG A 283 8.06 -7.25 17.04
N GLY A 284 9.34 -7.59 16.86
CA GLY A 284 9.92 -8.81 17.38
C GLY A 284 9.69 -10.02 16.49
N CYS A 285 10.17 -9.96 15.24
CA CYS A 285 10.48 -11.20 14.53
C CYS A 285 11.37 -12.07 15.45
N PRO A 286 11.12 -13.39 15.60
CA PRO A 286 11.65 -14.15 16.74
C PRO A 286 13.17 -14.21 16.86
N THR A 287 13.88 -13.91 15.78
CA THR A 287 15.31 -13.66 15.75
C THR A 287 15.59 -12.61 14.68
N PRO A 288 16.50 -11.63 14.88
CA PRO A 288 17.17 -11.27 16.13
C PRO A 288 16.24 -10.51 17.10
N ALA A 289 16.72 -10.24 18.32
CA ALA A 289 16.01 -9.41 19.29
C ALA A 289 15.70 -8.00 18.72
N SER A 290 14.68 -7.35 19.28
CA SER A 290 14.29 -5.99 18.90
C SER A 290 15.47 -5.01 19.02
N ASP A 291 15.70 -4.22 17.96
CA ASP A 291 16.60 -3.06 17.96
C ASP A 291 15.83 -1.83 17.46
N LEU A 292 15.30 -1.05 18.41
CA LEU A 292 14.52 0.15 18.11
C LEU A 292 15.36 1.25 17.43
N THR A 293 16.67 1.25 17.63
CA THR A 293 17.54 2.29 17.05
C THR A 293 17.76 2.01 15.57
N GLU A 294 18.16 0.78 15.24
CA GLU A 294 18.29 0.32 13.85
C GLU A 294 16.96 0.45 13.12
N ALA A 295 15.86 0.00 13.73
CA ALA A 295 14.54 0.04 13.11
C ALA A 295 14.09 1.45 12.74
N ARG A 296 14.27 2.43 13.65
CA ARG A 296 13.92 3.83 13.34
C ARG A 296 14.78 4.41 12.24
N GLN A 297 16.06 4.05 12.18
CA GLN A 297 16.94 4.52 11.12
C GLN A 297 16.49 3.98 9.76
N LEU A 298 16.24 2.66 9.68
CA LEU A 298 15.71 2.00 8.49
C LEU A 298 14.38 2.60 8.03
N LEU A 299 13.45 2.88 8.96
CA LEU A 299 12.19 3.56 8.62
C LEU A 299 12.42 4.95 8.03
N ARG A 300 13.30 5.77 8.62
CA ARG A 300 13.58 7.11 8.10
C ARG A 300 14.18 7.04 6.69
N ASP A 301 15.09 6.11 6.47
CA ASP A 301 15.74 5.92 5.18
C ASP A 301 14.75 5.43 4.11
N ALA A 302 13.88 4.47 4.48
CA ALA A 302 12.81 3.99 3.62
C ALA A 302 11.79 5.08 3.29
N ALA A 303 11.35 5.85 4.29
CA ALA A 303 10.40 6.95 4.13
C ALA A 303 10.97 8.08 3.26
N ALA A 304 12.25 8.43 3.44
CA ALA A 304 12.95 9.37 2.57
C ALA A 304 13.02 8.87 1.12
N ALA A 305 13.16 7.56 0.93
CA ALA A 305 13.10 6.91 -0.38
C ALA A 305 11.66 6.74 -0.93
N GLY A 306 10.64 7.16 -0.19
CA GLY A 306 9.24 7.15 -0.62
C GLY A 306 8.46 5.89 -0.27
N ASP A 307 8.99 5.00 0.57
CA ASP A 307 8.24 3.83 1.02
C ASP A 307 7.01 4.23 1.86
N LEU A 308 5.82 3.89 1.37
CA LEU A 308 4.56 4.28 2.00
C LEU A 308 4.37 3.60 3.36
N SER A 309 4.84 2.38 3.54
CA SER A 309 4.73 1.68 4.82
C SER A 309 5.53 2.41 5.89
N ALA A 310 6.78 2.78 5.60
CA ALA A 310 7.60 3.54 6.54
C ALA A 310 7.04 4.94 6.84
N LEU A 311 6.51 5.62 5.83
CA LEU A 311 5.84 6.92 6.02
C LEU A 311 4.64 6.81 6.97
N LEU A 312 3.81 5.78 6.80
CA LEU A 312 2.67 5.51 7.67
C LEU A 312 3.12 5.15 9.10
N THR A 313 4.12 4.26 9.24
CA THR A 313 4.66 3.87 10.54
C THR A 313 5.25 5.06 11.31
N LEU A 314 5.98 5.96 10.64
CA LEU A 314 6.58 7.15 11.26
C LEU A 314 5.55 8.26 11.56
N ALA A 315 4.54 8.42 10.71
CA ALA A 315 3.42 9.31 11.00
C ALA A 315 2.58 8.82 12.20
N GLY A 316 2.53 7.50 12.39
CA GLY A 316 1.80 6.80 13.45
C GLY A 316 0.30 6.65 13.17
N PRO A 317 -0.43 5.86 13.99
CA PRO A 317 -1.79 5.45 13.66
C PRO A 317 -2.75 6.63 13.63
N THR A 318 -3.70 6.48 12.73
CA THR A 318 -4.87 7.35 12.58
C THR A 318 -6.05 6.82 13.41
N ASP A 319 -5.96 5.54 13.82
CA ASP A 319 -6.85 4.83 14.73
C ASP A 319 -6.04 4.01 15.76
N PRO A 320 -6.20 4.23 17.08
CA PRO A 320 -5.49 3.48 18.12
C PRO A 320 -5.75 1.97 18.14
N SER A 321 -6.73 1.46 17.38
CA SER A 321 -6.96 0.03 17.17
C SER A 321 -6.03 -0.64 16.14
N HIS A 322 -5.31 0.17 15.34
CA HIS A 322 -4.37 -0.28 14.31
C HIS A 322 -2.96 0.26 14.60
N ALA A 323 -2.46 -0.03 15.82
CA ALA A 323 -1.21 0.53 16.32
C ALA A 323 0.03 -0.11 15.66
N ASP A 324 0.26 0.24 14.40
CA ASP A 324 1.49 -0.07 13.65
C ASP A 324 2.60 1.00 13.86
N SER A 325 2.39 1.98 14.74
CA SER A 325 3.43 2.97 15.09
C SER A 325 4.48 2.42 16.03
N ASP A 326 5.69 2.97 15.93
CA ASP A 326 6.60 3.02 17.06
C ASP A 326 6.01 3.92 18.18
N PRO A 327 5.53 3.34 19.31
CA PRO A 327 4.91 4.11 20.39
C PRO A 327 5.90 5.08 21.05
N SER A 328 7.20 4.84 20.89
CA SER A 328 8.28 5.60 21.50
C SER A 328 8.83 6.73 20.62
N LEU A 329 8.28 6.94 19.42
CA LEU A 329 8.63 8.10 18.59
C LEU A 329 8.14 9.41 19.25
N PRO A 330 8.98 10.44 19.42
CA PRO A 330 8.56 11.71 20.03
C PRO A 330 7.42 12.39 19.25
N PRO A 331 6.46 13.05 19.93
CA PRO A 331 5.34 13.74 19.25
C PRO A 331 5.77 14.74 18.16
N PRO A 332 6.84 15.56 18.34
CA PRO A 332 7.32 16.44 17.27
C PRO A 332 7.79 15.71 16.01
N GLU A 333 8.42 14.54 16.16
CA GLU A 333 8.89 13.74 15.03
C GLU A 333 7.71 13.10 14.29
N ARG A 334 6.74 12.53 15.02
CA ARG A 334 5.49 12.00 14.42
C ARG A 334 4.74 13.06 13.62
N TYR A 335 4.60 14.26 14.20
CA TYR A 335 3.96 15.38 13.51
C TYR A 335 4.69 15.75 12.22
N ALA A 336 6.02 15.79 12.24
CA ALA A 336 6.80 16.12 11.06
C ALA A 336 6.60 15.10 9.92
N TRP A 337 6.64 13.81 10.21
CA TRP A 337 6.37 12.76 9.22
C TRP A 337 4.91 12.75 8.75
N ALA A 338 3.95 13.02 9.63
CA ALA A 338 2.54 13.18 9.25
C ALA A 338 2.35 14.36 8.27
N GLN A 339 2.97 15.52 8.54
CA GLN A 339 2.93 16.66 7.62
C GLN A 339 3.63 16.35 6.30
N PHE A 340 4.75 15.64 6.34
CA PHE A 340 5.47 15.21 5.13
C PHE A 340 4.62 14.29 4.25
N LEU A 341 4.05 13.24 4.85
CA LEU A 341 3.13 12.31 4.18
C LEU A 341 1.88 13.03 3.63
N GLN A 342 1.34 14.00 4.36
CA GLN A 342 0.22 14.82 3.89
C GLN A 342 0.58 15.59 2.60
N ARG A 343 1.79 16.16 2.50
CA ARG A 343 2.24 16.86 1.28
C ARG A 343 2.37 15.91 0.09
N LEU A 344 2.91 14.71 0.32
CA LEU A 344 3.01 13.66 -0.71
C LEU A 344 1.62 13.19 -1.17
N ASN A 345 0.69 12.96 -0.24
CA ASN A 345 -0.69 12.62 -0.58
C ASN A 345 -1.38 13.74 -1.37
N ALA A 346 -1.25 15.00 -0.93
CA ALA A 346 -1.83 16.15 -1.63
C ALA A 346 -1.29 16.29 -3.06
N ALA A 347 -0.02 15.95 -3.28
CA ALA A 347 0.61 15.93 -4.60
C ALA A 347 0.21 14.71 -5.46
N GLY A 348 -0.46 13.71 -4.87
CA GLY A 348 -0.91 12.50 -5.56
C GLY A 348 0.19 11.46 -5.74
N CYS A 349 1.13 11.34 -4.80
CA CYS A 349 2.32 10.50 -4.95
C CYS A 349 2.12 8.99 -4.75
N PHE A 350 0.91 8.54 -4.38
CA PHE A 350 0.62 7.14 -4.05
C PHE A 350 -0.58 6.56 -4.82
N GLY A 351 -1.03 7.24 -5.87
CA GLY A 351 -2.09 6.74 -6.73
C GLY A 351 -3.52 7.06 -6.30
N ALA A 352 -4.47 6.71 -7.15
CA ALA A 352 -5.87 7.16 -7.04
C ALA A 352 -6.59 6.54 -5.84
N ALA A 353 -6.33 5.25 -5.58
CA ALA A 353 -6.88 4.55 -4.42
C ALA A 353 -6.41 5.19 -3.11
N GLN A 354 -5.10 5.39 -2.94
CA GLN A 354 -4.54 6.01 -1.74
C GLN A 354 -5.00 7.46 -1.59
N TYR A 355 -5.05 8.23 -2.69
CA TYR A 355 -5.54 9.60 -2.69
C TYR A 355 -6.99 9.69 -2.20
N SER A 356 -7.86 8.83 -2.72
CA SER A 356 -9.28 8.79 -2.35
C SER A 356 -9.46 8.39 -0.88
N THR A 357 -8.72 7.39 -0.41
CA THR A 357 -8.71 6.97 1.00
C THR A 357 -8.26 8.12 1.90
N TRP A 358 -7.12 8.75 1.60
CA TRP A 358 -6.59 9.87 2.39
C TRP A 358 -7.53 11.09 2.41
N ALA A 359 -8.11 11.44 1.25
CA ALA A 359 -9.01 12.58 1.15
C ALA A 359 -10.31 12.38 1.95
N THR A 360 -10.76 11.13 2.08
CA THR A 360 -12.02 10.77 2.75
C THR A 360 -11.82 10.30 4.18
N SER A 361 -10.64 9.86 4.61
CA SER A 361 -10.36 9.34 5.95
C SER A 361 -10.48 10.41 7.05
N GLY A 362 -10.48 11.71 6.69
CA GLY A 362 -10.50 12.82 7.64
C GLY A 362 -9.18 13.04 8.36
N GLU A 363 -8.14 12.47 7.77
CA GLU A 363 -6.74 12.55 8.10
C GLU A 363 -6.08 13.82 7.51
N ALA A 364 -6.88 14.65 6.85
CA ALA A 364 -6.61 16.07 6.72
C ALA A 364 -6.31 16.67 8.12
N PRO A 365 -5.41 17.66 8.23
CA PRO A 365 -4.42 17.89 9.31
C PRO A 365 -4.93 18.10 10.74
N ALA A 366 -6.22 17.96 11.02
CA ALA A 366 -6.85 18.45 12.25
C ALA A 366 -6.83 17.47 13.44
N ARG A 367 -6.52 16.17 13.27
CA ARG A 367 -6.69 15.21 14.38
C ARG A 367 -5.50 14.30 14.72
N GLN A 368 -4.61 14.01 13.78
CA GLN A 368 -3.59 12.97 13.97
C GLN A 368 -2.42 13.38 14.88
N SER A 369 -2.20 14.68 15.03
CA SER A 369 -1.19 15.27 15.92
C SER A 369 -1.52 16.74 16.07
N SER A 370 -2.74 17.05 16.54
CA SER A 370 -3.15 18.44 16.69
C SER A 370 -2.12 19.15 17.55
N LEU A 371 -1.49 20.20 17.01
CA LEU A 371 -0.58 21.07 17.76
C LEU A 371 -1.25 21.57 19.05
N LEU A 372 -2.59 21.65 19.05
CA LEU A 372 -3.41 22.02 20.20
C LEU A 372 -3.39 21.00 21.35
N ALA A 373 -3.03 19.74 21.07
CA ALA A 373 -2.87 18.68 22.07
C ALA A 373 -1.42 18.60 22.61
N MET A 374 -0.50 19.40 22.07
CA MET A 374 0.91 19.45 22.48
C MET A 374 1.17 20.61 23.44
N SER A 375 2.27 20.53 24.20
CA SER A 375 2.76 21.71 24.92
C SER A 375 3.18 22.80 23.91
N PRO A 376 3.17 24.09 24.27
CA PRO A 376 3.62 25.15 23.35
C PRO A 376 5.06 24.94 22.82
N ALA A 377 5.94 24.39 23.66
CA ALA A 377 7.32 24.06 23.28
C ALA A 377 7.36 22.92 22.25
N ASP A 378 6.63 21.83 22.50
CA ASP A 378 6.55 20.70 21.56
C ASP A 378 5.88 21.09 20.25
N ALA A 379 4.84 21.93 20.30
CA ALA A 379 4.17 22.43 19.11
C ALA A 379 5.12 23.27 18.22
N SER A 380 5.93 24.14 18.84
CA SER A 380 6.95 24.92 18.13
C SER A 380 8.05 24.03 17.54
N ALA A 381 8.53 23.04 18.31
CA ALA A 381 9.50 22.06 17.84
C ALA A 381 8.95 21.21 16.69
N ALA A 382 7.69 20.79 16.77
CA ALA A 382 6.99 20.01 15.75
C ALA A 382 6.88 20.78 14.43
N GLN A 383 6.48 22.06 14.47
CA GLN A 383 6.43 22.91 13.28
C GLN A 383 7.82 23.11 12.66
N THR A 384 8.83 23.40 13.48
CA THR A 384 10.21 23.60 13.02
C THR A 384 10.75 22.34 12.36
N ARG A 385 10.53 21.18 12.99
CA ARG A 385 10.97 19.88 12.47
C ARG A 385 10.25 19.50 11.17
N ALA A 386 8.95 19.73 11.09
CA ALA A 386 8.15 19.51 9.87
C ALA A 386 8.65 20.37 8.71
N ALA A 387 8.86 21.67 8.95
CA ALA A 387 9.38 22.59 7.95
C ALA A 387 10.77 22.17 7.45
N ALA A 388 11.66 21.79 8.38
CA ALA A 388 13.01 21.30 8.03
C ALA A 388 12.97 20.01 7.20
N LEU A 389 12.11 19.05 7.58
CA LEU A 389 11.96 17.79 6.83
C LEU A 389 11.43 18.03 5.41
N ILE A 390 10.37 18.84 5.29
CA ILE A 390 9.76 19.18 4.01
C ILE A 390 10.79 19.87 3.10
N ALA A 391 11.47 20.90 3.61
CA ALA A 391 12.47 21.64 2.83
C ALA A 391 13.64 20.77 2.39
N ALA A 392 14.06 19.81 3.21
CA ALA A 392 15.19 18.94 2.89
C ALA A 392 14.85 17.81 1.91
N GLN A 393 13.62 17.28 1.97
CA GLN A 393 13.33 15.95 1.42
C GLN A 393 12.16 15.90 0.42
N LEU A 394 11.23 16.86 0.44
CA LEU A 394 9.96 16.71 -0.29
C LEU A 394 10.16 16.54 -1.79
N ASP A 395 10.90 17.43 -2.43
CA ASP A 395 11.09 17.39 -3.88
C ASP A 395 11.86 16.13 -4.31
N ARG A 396 12.88 15.72 -3.53
CA ARG A 396 13.63 14.49 -3.80
C ARG A 396 12.74 13.25 -3.72
N THR A 397 11.90 13.15 -2.69
CA THR A 397 10.96 12.02 -2.57
C THR A 397 9.90 12.07 -3.67
N ARG A 398 9.43 13.24 -4.06
CA ARG A 398 8.49 13.38 -5.18
C ARG A 398 9.09 12.91 -6.50
N GLN A 399 10.36 13.22 -6.75
CA GLN A 399 11.09 12.75 -7.93
C GLN A 399 11.23 11.22 -7.94
N LEU A 400 11.59 10.63 -6.80
CA LEU A 400 11.71 9.17 -6.65
C LEU A 400 10.38 8.45 -6.89
N LEU A 401 9.28 9.02 -6.39
CA LEU A 401 7.92 8.52 -6.63
C LEU A 401 7.40 8.88 -8.03
N GLY A 402 8.10 9.75 -8.75
CA GLY A 402 7.73 10.29 -10.05
C GLY A 402 6.39 11.03 -10.05
N CYS A 403 6.14 11.82 -8.99
CA CYS A 403 4.95 12.63 -8.77
C CYS A 403 5.23 14.15 -8.80
N GLU A 404 6.22 14.55 -9.59
CA GLU A 404 6.52 15.97 -9.88
C GLU A 404 5.36 16.67 -10.59
#